data_AF-A0A935STQ1-F1
#
_entry.id   AF-A0A935STQ1-F1
#
_cell.length_a   1.000
_cell.length_b   1.000
_cell.length_c   1.000
_cell.angle_alpha   90.00
_cell.angle_beta   90.00
_cell.angle_gamma   90.00
#
_symmetry.space_group_name_H-M   'P 1'
#
loop_
_entity.id
_entity.type
_entity.pdbx_description
1 polymer ?
#
loop_
_entity_poly.entity_id
_entity_poly.type
_entity_poly.pdbx_seq_one_letter_code
_entity_poly.pdbx_strand_id
1 'polypeptide(L)'
;MKLTERGRTVLMHVFVSFAAFGITVSHRPDSMLNPQFWAEDGKMWFAQAYNNGIVYSLFTTEAGYFQTISRLVAAIAQFVPFAYAPFVFNFAAISIKVLVANFILSSRLANAVPNIWGRGFLAFIYLALPHSFETTANLTNAQWHLALLAFLILISSSSEKPAWKIFDVVMVALSALSGPFCILLLPIAVITYLKTRDNRIAPLALILLGAAFVQLTCIFLIGRPAYAPLGAEIGLFFRIVGGHLFFDAIFGDRNYGRMISYGWWNDILAAIVVAAGLMASAYAFVRAKFELRMLLVFAAMVVTAALISPVISRDVPQWVAMWPETGGSRYWMIPIFAFLASIFSIAVDRENKLPRRAAVLVLLLSSIGVITDWSHPKFADLDFQGHALRFEAASAGESVIIPINPNWEMTLVKK
;
A
#
# COMPACT_ATOMS: atom_id res chain seq x y z
N MET A 1 5.31 -11.93 39.24
CA MET A 1 3.89 -11.53 39.02
C MET A 1 3.44 -12.10 37.66
N LYS A 2 2.50 -13.06 37.61
CA LYS A 2 2.03 -13.63 36.33
C LYS A 2 1.15 -12.59 35.61
N LEU A 3 1.54 -12.20 34.40
CA LEU A 3 0.74 -11.31 33.56
C LEU A 3 -0.64 -11.93 33.28
N THR A 4 -1.69 -11.12 33.40
CA THR A 4 -3.05 -11.47 32.95
C THR A 4 -3.06 -11.76 31.46
N GLU A 5 -4.04 -12.53 30.98
CA GLU A 5 -4.18 -12.84 29.54
C GLU A 5 -4.20 -11.56 28.68
N ARG A 6 -4.96 -10.54 29.13
CA ARG A 6 -4.97 -9.21 28.52
C ARG A 6 -3.58 -8.56 28.48
N GLY A 7 -2.82 -8.64 29.57
CA GLY A 7 -1.46 -8.11 29.64
C GLY A 7 -0.52 -8.80 28.65
N ARG A 8 -0.63 -10.12 28.49
CA ARG A 8 0.14 -10.89 27.51
C ARG A 8 -0.20 -10.50 26.07
N THR A 9 -1.49 -10.33 25.76
CA THR A 9 -1.92 -9.91 24.41
C THR A 9 -1.41 -8.51 24.07
N VAL A 10 -1.48 -7.56 25.00
CA VAL A 10 -0.95 -6.21 24.79
C VAL A 10 0.56 -6.24 24.57
N LEU A 11 1.31 -6.95 25.41
CA LEU A 11 2.76 -7.08 25.25
C LEU A 11 3.14 -7.74 23.92
N MET A 12 2.39 -8.75 23.48
CA MET A 12 2.58 -9.37 22.16
C MET A 12 2.40 -8.34 21.04
N HIS A 13 1.31 -7.56 21.06
CA HIS A 13 1.07 -6.53 20.04
C HIS A 13 2.13 -5.43 20.06
N VAL A 14 2.62 -5.02 21.24
CA VAL A 14 3.72 -4.06 21.37
C VAL A 14 5.01 -4.62 20.77
N PHE A 15 5.39 -5.84 21.15
CA PHE A 15 6.57 -6.51 20.62
C PHE A 15 6.50 -6.65 19.10
N VAL A 16 5.35 -7.06 18.57
CA VAL A 16 5.13 -7.22 17.12
C VAL A 16 5.20 -5.88 16.41
N SER A 17 4.66 -4.81 16.99
CA SER A 17 4.81 -3.47 16.42
C SER A 17 6.27 -3.03 16.36
N PHE A 18 7.07 -3.26 17.41
CA PHE A 18 8.50 -2.97 17.39
C PHE A 18 9.26 -3.83 16.37
N ALA A 19 8.97 -5.12 16.29
CA ALA A 19 9.58 -6.02 15.31
C ALA A 19 9.24 -5.60 13.87
N ALA A 20 7.96 -5.29 13.60
CA ALA A 20 7.49 -4.83 12.29
C ALA A 20 8.09 -3.48 11.91
N PHE A 21 8.23 -2.57 12.89
CA PHE A 21 8.92 -1.30 12.70
C PHE A 21 10.39 -1.53 12.34
N GLY A 22 11.10 -2.38 13.11
CA GLY A 22 12.49 -2.75 12.84
C GLY A 22 12.70 -3.37 11.46
N ILE A 23 11.81 -4.29 11.04
CA ILE A 23 11.83 -4.87 9.69
C ILE A 23 11.65 -3.78 8.64
N THR A 24 10.64 -2.92 8.79
CA THR A 24 10.37 -1.85 7.81
C THR A 24 11.53 -0.87 7.71
N VAL A 25 12.13 -0.47 8.83
CA VAL A 25 13.30 0.42 8.85
C VAL A 25 14.52 -0.28 8.28
N SER A 26 14.69 -1.59 8.48
CA SER A 26 15.82 -2.33 7.90
C SER A 26 15.84 -2.34 6.37
N HIS A 27 14.68 -2.14 5.72
CA HIS A 27 14.61 -2.01 4.26
C HIS A 27 15.08 -0.64 3.77
N ARG A 28 14.85 0.43 4.55
CA ARG A 28 15.17 1.82 4.20
C ARG A 28 15.57 2.63 5.45
N PRO A 29 16.77 2.41 6.01
CA PRO A 29 17.18 3.05 7.27
C PRO A 29 17.27 4.58 7.17
N ASP A 30 17.60 5.10 5.99
CA ASP A 30 17.66 6.52 5.66
C ASP A 30 16.32 7.23 5.92
N SER A 31 15.19 6.54 5.77
CA SER A 31 13.88 7.14 6.04
C SER A 31 13.73 7.68 7.48
N MET A 32 14.49 7.14 8.44
CA MET A 32 14.52 7.60 9.85
C MET A 32 15.81 8.33 10.21
N LEU A 33 16.96 7.93 9.65
CA LEU A 33 18.27 8.51 10.00
C LEU A 33 18.57 9.81 9.25
N ASN A 34 18.07 9.95 8.03
CA ASN A 34 18.11 11.17 7.23
C ASN A 34 16.79 11.36 6.47
N PRO A 35 15.70 11.68 7.18
CA PRO A 35 14.36 11.68 6.61
C PRO A 35 14.22 12.76 5.51
N GLN A 36 13.68 12.38 4.37
CA GLN A 36 13.40 13.24 3.22
C GLN A 36 11.91 13.20 2.87
N PHE A 37 11.39 14.28 2.28
CA PHE A 37 10.07 14.25 1.64
C PHE A 37 10.11 13.48 0.33
N TRP A 38 9.00 12.80 0.02
CA TRP A 38 8.80 12.07 -1.23
C TRP A 38 7.57 12.57 -2.00
N ALA A 39 7.80 13.04 -3.22
CA ALA A 39 6.80 13.46 -4.20
C ALA A 39 5.76 14.43 -3.60
N GLU A 40 4.50 14.00 -3.51
CA GLU A 40 3.40 14.82 -3.00
C GLU A 40 3.55 15.17 -1.50
N ASP A 41 4.38 14.45 -0.74
CA ASP A 41 4.61 14.70 0.70
C ASP A 41 5.01 16.14 0.99
N GLY A 42 6.02 16.63 0.28
CA GLY A 42 6.44 18.03 0.38
C GLY A 42 5.55 18.94 -0.48
N LYS A 43 5.45 18.63 -1.78
CA LYS A 43 4.88 19.53 -2.79
C LYS A 43 3.39 19.81 -2.60
N MET A 44 2.61 18.79 -2.27
CA MET A 44 1.16 18.90 -2.17
C MET A 44 0.69 18.94 -0.72
N TRP A 45 1.10 17.98 0.11
CA TRP A 45 0.54 17.81 1.46
C TRP A 45 1.07 18.88 2.40
N PHE A 46 2.39 18.97 2.59
CA PHE A 46 3.01 19.93 3.50
C PHE A 46 2.87 21.36 3.00
N ALA A 47 3.29 21.65 1.77
CA ALA A 47 3.31 23.02 1.26
C ALA A 47 1.93 23.68 1.19
N GLN A 48 0.88 22.95 0.80
CA GLN A 48 -0.46 23.54 0.77
C GLN A 48 -1.02 23.76 2.19
N ALA A 49 -0.69 22.89 3.16
CA ALA A 49 -1.04 23.13 4.56
C ALA A 49 -0.33 24.38 5.12
N TYR A 50 0.95 24.53 4.80
CA TYR A 50 1.75 25.68 5.23
C TYR A 50 1.30 26.98 4.56
N ASN A 51 1.25 27.03 3.22
CA ASN A 51 0.94 28.24 2.46
C ASN A 51 -0.53 28.66 2.64
N ASN A 52 -1.47 27.73 2.41
CA ASN A 52 -2.89 28.04 2.28
C ASN A 52 -3.69 27.79 3.57
N GLY A 53 -3.06 27.18 4.57
CA GLY A 53 -3.66 26.85 5.85
C GLY A 53 -4.20 25.41 5.94
N ILE A 54 -4.26 24.90 7.16
CA ILE A 54 -4.63 23.52 7.47
C ILE A 54 -6.03 23.16 6.96
N VAL A 55 -7.03 24.00 7.23
CA VAL A 55 -8.42 23.74 6.84
C VAL A 55 -8.56 23.67 5.32
N TYR A 56 -7.97 24.63 4.60
CA TYR A 56 -7.97 24.61 3.14
C TYR A 56 -7.34 23.32 2.60
N SER A 57 -6.16 22.96 3.12
CA SER A 57 -5.43 21.76 2.69
C SER A 57 -6.23 20.48 2.92
N LEU A 58 -6.92 20.33 4.05
CA LEU A 58 -7.75 19.16 4.37
C LEU A 58 -8.89 18.96 3.37
N PHE A 59 -9.48 20.04 2.85
CA PHE A 59 -10.57 19.98 1.88
C PHE A 59 -10.11 20.09 0.42
N THR A 60 -8.78 20.08 0.16
CA THR A 60 -8.23 20.12 -1.19
C THR A 60 -7.96 18.72 -1.72
N THR A 61 -8.60 18.39 -2.84
CA THR A 61 -8.39 17.12 -3.55
C THR A 61 -7.08 17.14 -4.35
N GLU A 62 -6.51 15.97 -4.59
CA GLU A 62 -5.37 15.77 -5.49
C GLU A 62 -5.68 14.61 -6.44
N ALA A 63 -5.33 14.76 -7.73
CA ALA A 63 -5.67 13.78 -8.77
C ALA A 63 -7.18 13.38 -8.82
N GLY A 64 -8.06 14.29 -8.42
CA GLY A 64 -9.52 14.13 -8.46
C GLY A 64 -10.14 13.43 -7.24
N TYR A 65 -9.41 13.24 -6.13
CA TYR A 65 -9.98 12.62 -4.93
C TYR A 65 -9.32 13.15 -3.63
N PHE A 66 -9.97 12.91 -2.49
CA PHE A 66 -9.44 13.27 -1.17
C PHE A 66 -8.32 12.33 -0.73
N GLN A 67 -7.33 12.93 -0.06
CA GLN A 67 -6.14 12.27 0.49
C GLN A 67 -6.02 12.57 2.00
N THR A 68 -7.10 12.27 2.74
CA THR A 68 -7.31 12.78 4.11
C THR A 68 -6.17 12.42 5.07
N ILE A 69 -5.67 11.18 5.06
CA ILE A 69 -4.55 10.79 5.92
C ILE A 69 -3.30 11.63 5.65
N SER A 70 -2.98 11.87 4.37
CA SER A 70 -1.81 12.63 3.96
C SER A 70 -1.91 14.08 4.44
N ARG A 71 -3.11 14.66 4.32
CA ARG A 71 -3.42 16.02 4.78
C ARG A 71 -3.44 16.15 6.30
N LEU A 72 -3.94 15.15 7.02
CA LEU A 72 -3.95 15.14 8.49
C LEU A 72 -2.52 15.09 9.05
N VAL A 73 -1.65 14.25 8.50
CA VAL A 73 -0.25 14.21 8.92
C VAL A 73 0.46 15.50 8.53
N ALA A 74 0.17 16.08 7.36
CA ALA A 74 0.70 17.39 6.98
C ALA A 74 0.30 18.49 7.95
N ALA A 75 -0.95 18.46 8.44
CA ALA A 75 -1.45 19.37 9.47
C ALA A 75 -0.69 19.18 10.80
N ILE A 76 -0.49 17.92 11.24
CA ILE A 76 0.31 17.61 12.43
C ILE A 76 1.75 18.12 12.26
N ALA A 77 2.34 17.94 11.08
CA ALA A 77 3.70 18.37 10.77
C ALA A 77 3.87 19.90 10.77
N GLN A 78 2.79 20.70 10.73
CA GLN A 78 2.88 22.16 10.91
C GLN A 78 3.24 22.57 12.34
N PHE A 79 3.06 21.68 13.31
CA PHE A 79 3.32 21.95 14.73
C PHE A 79 4.70 21.49 15.20
N VAL A 80 5.53 20.96 14.30
CA VAL A 80 6.93 20.61 14.59
C VAL A 80 7.87 21.59 13.86
N PRO A 81 9.11 21.79 14.33
CA PRO A 81 10.07 22.58 13.57
C PRO A 81 10.21 22.04 12.16
N PHE A 82 10.27 22.92 11.16
CA PHE A 82 10.21 22.55 9.74
C PHE A 82 11.27 21.50 9.35
N ALA A 83 12.45 21.60 9.94
CA ALA A 83 13.55 20.62 9.83
C ALA A 83 13.15 19.17 10.13
N TYR A 84 12.14 18.93 10.98
CA TYR A 84 11.65 17.61 11.36
C TYR A 84 10.38 17.19 10.61
N ALA A 85 9.83 18.01 9.72
CA ALA A 85 8.61 17.68 9.00
C ALA A 85 8.73 16.39 8.17
N PRO A 86 9.83 16.12 7.43
CA PRO A 86 10.01 14.83 6.75
C PRO A 86 9.98 13.62 7.68
N PHE A 87 10.52 13.75 8.89
CA PHE A 87 10.51 12.68 9.88
C PHE A 87 9.08 12.29 10.26
N VAL A 88 8.20 13.28 10.49
CA VAL A 88 6.79 13.05 10.83
C VAL A 88 6.07 12.27 9.72
N PHE A 89 6.32 12.62 8.45
CA PHE A 89 5.73 11.92 7.31
C PHE A 89 6.21 10.47 7.19
N ASN A 90 7.53 10.27 7.24
CA ASN A 90 8.12 8.93 7.11
C ASN A 90 7.69 8.04 8.29
N PHE A 91 7.68 8.58 9.51
CA PHE A 91 7.26 7.87 10.71
C PHE A 91 5.78 7.48 10.65
N ALA A 92 4.91 8.38 10.20
CA ALA A 92 3.49 8.10 10.02
C ALA A 92 3.27 7.00 8.96
N ALA A 93 3.97 7.07 7.83
CA ALA A 93 3.90 6.05 6.78
C ALA A 93 4.31 4.66 7.28
N ILE A 94 5.43 4.56 8.03
CA ILE A 94 5.89 3.32 8.64
C ILE A 94 4.86 2.83 9.68
N SER A 95 4.32 3.72 10.50
CA SER A 95 3.33 3.39 11.54
C SER A 95 2.06 2.78 10.95
N ILE A 96 1.58 3.30 9.82
CA ILE A 96 0.42 2.75 9.10
C ILE A 96 0.73 1.34 8.58
N LYS A 97 1.91 1.13 7.95
CA LYS A 97 2.34 -0.21 7.50
C LYS A 97 2.42 -1.19 8.68
N VAL A 98 3.03 -0.77 9.79
CA VAL A 98 3.11 -1.58 11.03
C VAL A 98 1.73 -1.92 11.58
N LEU A 99 0.77 -0.99 11.53
CA LEU A 99 -0.60 -1.23 11.97
C LEU A 99 -1.25 -2.37 11.18
N VAL A 100 -1.08 -2.42 9.86
CA VAL A 100 -1.62 -3.50 9.02
C VAL A 100 -1.00 -4.85 9.40
N ALA A 101 0.34 -4.92 9.55
CA ALA A 101 1.02 -6.14 9.95
C ALA A 101 0.53 -6.64 11.33
N ASN A 102 0.35 -5.71 12.28
CA ASN A 102 -0.16 -6.02 13.61
C ASN A 102 -1.63 -6.51 13.56
N PHE A 103 -2.45 -5.93 12.69
CA PHE A 103 -3.82 -6.37 12.46
C PHE A 103 -3.88 -7.78 11.86
N ILE A 104 -3.00 -8.10 10.90
CA ILE A 104 -2.88 -9.45 10.31
C ILE A 104 -2.59 -10.49 11.39
N LEU A 105 -1.69 -10.18 12.34
CA LEU A 105 -1.34 -11.08 13.44
C LEU A 105 -2.46 -11.24 14.49
N SER A 106 -3.35 -10.25 14.59
CA SER A 106 -4.35 -10.18 15.66
C SER A 106 -5.35 -11.35 15.63
N SER A 107 -5.98 -11.60 16.80
CA SER A 107 -7.06 -12.58 16.93
C SER A 107 -8.23 -12.31 15.99
N ARG A 108 -8.40 -11.06 15.53
CA ARG A 108 -9.46 -10.65 14.60
C ARG A 108 -9.44 -11.45 13.29
N LEU A 109 -8.25 -11.88 12.82
CA LEU A 109 -8.13 -12.69 11.59
C LEU A 109 -8.10 -14.21 11.82
N ALA A 110 -8.47 -14.70 13.01
CA ALA A 110 -8.48 -16.14 13.28
C ALA A 110 -9.50 -16.92 12.41
N ASN A 111 -10.57 -16.27 11.94
CA ASN A 111 -11.53 -16.88 11.01
C ASN A 111 -10.88 -17.24 9.66
N ALA A 112 -10.10 -16.31 9.11
CA ALA A 112 -9.34 -16.52 7.89
C ALA A 112 -8.18 -17.51 8.13
N VAL A 113 -7.31 -17.21 9.09
CA VAL A 113 -6.09 -17.98 9.39
C VAL A 113 -6.05 -18.31 10.89
N PRO A 114 -6.52 -19.51 11.29
CA PRO A 114 -6.64 -19.87 12.71
C PRO A 114 -5.31 -19.93 13.46
N ASN A 115 -4.24 -20.33 12.77
CA ASN A 115 -2.92 -20.51 13.37
C ASN A 115 -2.16 -19.17 13.47
N ILE A 116 -1.69 -18.82 14.68
CA ILE A 116 -0.88 -17.62 14.92
C ILE A 116 0.41 -17.58 14.08
N TRP A 117 1.06 -18.72 13.85
CA TRP A 117 2.25 -18.82 13.02
C TRP A 117 1.95 -18.54 11.55
N GLY A 118 0.77 -18.98 11.07
CA GLY A 118 0.32 -18.66 9.71
C GLY A 118 0.05 -17.16 9.54
N ARG A 119 -0.57 -16.53 10.55
CA ARG A 119 -0.74 -15.08 10.56
C ARG A 119 0.59 -14.33 10.66
N GLY A 120 1.53 -14.82 11.47
CA GLY A 120 2.88 -14.28 11.56
C GLY A 120 3.62 -14.37 10.22
N PHE A 121 3.48 -15.49 9.51
CA PHE A 121 4.04 -15.66 8.18
C PHE A 121 3.43 -14.68 7.16
N LEU A 122 2.11 -14.50 7.16
CA LEU A 122 1.46 -13.50 6.28
C LEU A 122 1.83 -12.06 6.63
N ALA A 123 1.93 -11.73 7.93
CA ALA A 123 2.40 -10.42 8.36
C ALA A 123 3.85 -10.18 7.93
N PHE A 124 4.71 -11.20 8.04
CA PHE A 124 6.08 -11.15 7.52
C PHE A 124 6.10 -10.95 6.01
N ILE A 125 5.36 -11.75 5.23
CA ILE A 125 5.26 -11.58 3.77
C ILE A 125 4.85 -10.15 3.43
N TYR A 126 3.84 -9.60 4.09
CA TYR A 126 3.37 -8.24 3.86
C TYR A 126 4.45 -7.19 4.13
N LEU A 127 5.23 -7.35 5.20
CA LEU A 127 6.33 -6.43 5.53
C LEU A 127 7.50 -6.57 4.54
N ALA A 128 7.79 -7.82 4.16
CA ALA A 128 8.91 -8.25 3.34
C ALA A 128 8.60 -8.30 1.82
N LEU A 129 7.49 -7.73 1.37
CA LEU A 129 7.05 -7.84 -0.02
C LEU A 129 8.16 -7.42 -0.99
N PRO A 130 8.55 -8.28 -1.95
CA PRO A 130 9.38 -7.83 -3.06
C PRO A 130 8.63 -6.78 -3.89
N HIS A 131 9.35 -5.97 -4.66
CA HIS A 131 8.76 -4.91 -5.48
C HIS A 131 7.85 -3.92 -4.70
N SER A 132 8.21 -3.61 -3.44
CA SER A 132 7.43 -2.72 -2.56
C SER A 132 8.15 -1.40 -2.21
N PHE A 133 9.22 -1.06 -2.93
CA PHE A 133 10.08 0.07 -2.58
C PHE A 133 9.33 1.42 -2.61
N GLU A 134 8.40 1.62 -3.55
CA GLU A 134 7.64 2.87 -3.68
C GLU A 134 6.57 3.03 -2.60
N THR A 135 6.08 1.94 -2.00
CA THR A 135 5.03 2.00 -0.96
C THR A 135 5.59 2.06 0.46
N THR A 136 6.91 2.13 0.60
CA THR A 136 7.58 2.04 1.90
C THR A 136 8.15 3.38 2.34
N ALA A 137 7.79 3.78 3.56
CA ALA A 137 8.31 4.96 4.28
C ALA A 137 8.09 6.32 3.58
N ASN A 138 7.02 6.44 2.78
CA ASN A 138 6.49 7.72 2.29
C ASN A 138 4.97 7.75 2.47
N LEU A 139 4.40 8.92 2.71
CA LEU A 139 3.01 9.05 3.12
C LEU A 139 2.04 9.06 1.93
N THR A 140 2.49 9.57 0.80
CA THR A 140 1.77 9.56 -0.49
C THR A 140 1.20 8.18 -0.84
N ASN A 141 1.90 7.10 -0.47
CA ASN A 141 1.46 5.73 -0.70
C ASN A 141 0.76 5.07 0.50
N ALA A 142 0.48 5.78 1.59
CA ALA A 142 -0.21 5.24 2.75
C ALA A 142 -1.63 4.73 2.45
N GLN A 143 -2.29 5.30 1.43
CA GLN A 143 -3.62 4.88 0.98
C GLN A 143 -3.70 3.39 0.60
N TRP A 144 -2.64 2.81 0.02
CA TRP A 144 -2.60 1.39 -0.34
C TRP A 144 -2.65 0.48 0.90
N HIS A 145 -1.92 0.87 1.95
CA HIS A 145 -1.91 0.15 3.23
C HIS A 145 -3.25 0.28 3.96
N LEU A 146 -3.84 1.48 3.95
CA LEU A 146 -5.17 1.72 4.52
C LEU A 146 -6.25 0.92 3.78
N ALA A 147 -6.17 0.83 2.45
CA ALA A 147 -7.12 0.04 1.67
C ALA A 147 -7.04 -1.45 2.03
N LEU A 148 -5.83 -1.99 2.20
CA LEU A 148 -5.65 -3.36 2.70
C LEU A 148 -6.20 -3.51 4.13
N LEU A 149 -5.93 -2.56 5.02
CA LEU A 149 -6.46 -2.59 6.39
C LEU A 149 -8.00 -2.57 6.41
N ALA A 150 -8.62 -1.69 5.63
CA ALA A 150 -10.07 -1.62 5.51
C ALA A 150 -10.66 -2.93 4.96
N PHE A 151 -10.03 -3.52 3.95
CA PHE A 151 -10.38 -4.86 3.47
C PHE A 151 -10.30 -5.90 4.60
N LEU A 152 -9.21 -5.94 5.36
CA LEU A 152 -9.02 -6.89 6.46
C LEU A 152 -10.05 -6.68 7.58
N ILE A 153 -10.46 -5.44 7.86
CA ILE A 153 -11.54 -5.13 8.81
C ILE A 153 -12.87 -5.73 8.35
N LEU A 154 -13.21 -5.58 7.06
CA LEU A 154 -14.46 -6.11 6.48
C LEU A 154 -14.53 -7.64 6.63
N ILE A 155 -13.43 -8.36 6.35
CA ILE A 155 -13.41 -9.83 6.41
C ILE A 155 -13.08 -10.41 7.80
N SER A 156 -12.72 -9.57 8.78
CA SER A 156 -12.35 -10.05 10.12
C SER A 156 -13.52 -10.61 10.94
N SER A 157 -13.22 -11.30 12.02
CA SER A 157 -14.22 -11.64 13.04
C SER A 157 -14.72 -10.39 13.78
N SER A 158 -16.00 -10.38 14.17
CA SER A 158 -16.59 -9.32 15.00
C SER A 158 -15.96 -9.27 16.39
N SER A 159 -15.97 -8.08 17.02
CA SER A 159 -15.62 -7.91 18.42
C SER A 159 -16.64 -7.06 19.15
N GLU A 160 -17.11 -7.53 20.30
CA GLU A 160 -18.05 -6.78 21.13
C GLU A 160 -17.43 -5.60 21.87
N LYS A 161 -16.09 -5.49 21.87
CA LYS A 161 -15.39 -4.42 22.58
C LYS A 161 -15.61 -3.07 21.87
N PRO A 162 -16.07 -2.02 22.58
CA PRO A 162 -16.30 -0.70 21.97
C PRO A 162 -15.07 -0.13 21.26
N ALA A 163 -13.87 -0.34 21.82
CA ALA A 163 -12.62 0.10 21.20
C ALA A 163 -12.41 -0.47 19.79
N TRP A 164 -12.79 -1.73 19.56
CA TRP A 164 -12.72 -2.33 18.22
C TRP A 164 -13.77 -1.78 17.27
N LYS A 165 -14.99 -1.52 17.75
CA LYS A 165 -16.06 -0.91 16.95
C LYS A 165 -15.65 0.50 16.49
N ILE A 166 -15.07 1.29 17.39
CA ILE A 166 -14.53 2.63 17.09
C ILE A 166 -13.36 2.50 16.10
N PHE A 167 -12.41 1.60 16.36
CA PHE A 167 -11.28 1.37 15.47
C PHE A 167 -11.73 1.02 14.05
N ASP A 168 -12.65 0.07 13.90
CA ASP A 168 -13.16 -0.36 12.60
C ASP A 168 -13.79 0.82 11.83
N VAL A 169 -14.65 1.61 12.48
CA VAL A 169 -15.30 2.79 11.88
C VAL A 169 -14.27 3.85 11.47
N VAL A 170 -13.35 4.21 12.37
CA VAL A 170 -12.36 5.27 12.12
C VAL A 170 -11.42 4.87 11.00
N MET A 171 -10.88 3.63 11.02
CA MET A 171 -9.95 3.17 9.99
C MET A 171 -10.62 3.01 8.62
N VAL A 172 -11.86 2.53 8.56
CA VAL A 172 -12.60 2.44 7.30
C VAL A 172 -12.94 3.82 6.76
N ALA A 173 -13.41 4.76 7.58
CA ALA A 173 -13.68 6.13 7.15
C ALA A 173 -12.40 6.84 6.66
N LEU A 174 -11.31 6.70 7.41
CA LEU A 174 -10.01 7.26 7.04
C LEU A 174 -9.49 6.69 5.72
N SER A 175 -9.58 5.36 5.53
CA SER A 175 -9.24 4.73 4.26
C SER A 175 -10.14 5.19 3.12
N ALA A 176 -11.44 5.33 3.35
CA ALA A 176 -12.42 5.67 2.33
C ALA A 176 -12.27 7.12 1.83
N LEU A 177 -11.75 8.01 2.68
CA LEU A 177 -11.45 9.41 2.37
C LEU A 177 -9.97 9.66 2.04
N SER A 178 -9.16 8.61 1.93
CA SER A 178 -7.74 8.67 1.60
C SER A 178 -7.46 7.82 0.37
N GLY A 179 -8.01 8.23 -0.76
CA GLY A 179 -7.96 7.47 -2.02
C GLY A 179 -9.31 6.97 -2.51
N PRO A 180 -9.38 6.49 -3.77
CA PRO A 180 -10.61 6.03 -4.40
C PRO A 180 -10.99 4.58 -4.05
N PHE A 181 -10.27 3.91 -3.14
CA PHE A 181 -10.47 2.48 -2.84
C PHE A 181 -11.84 2.15 -2.24
N CYS A 182 -12.56 3.13 -1.69
CA CYS A 182 -13.93 2.93 -1.24
C CYS A 182 -14.86 2.41 -2.35
N ILE A 183 -14.61 2.80 -3.61
CA ILE A 183 -15.35 2.29 -4.78
C ILE A 183 -15.13 0.78 -4.94
N LEU A 184 -13.90 0.30 -4.72
CA LEU A 184 -13.54 -1.12 -4.84
C LEU A 184 -13.92 -1.93 -3.59
N LEU A 185 -13.90 -1.31 -2.40
CA LEU A 185 -14.22 -1.96 -1.14
C LEU A 185 -15.73 -2.07 -0.90
N LEU A 186 -16.53 -1.17 -1.46
CA LEU A 186 -18.00 -1.21 -1.33
C LEU A 186 -18.61 -2.55 -1.79
N PRO A 187 -18.33 -3.09 -3.00
CA PRO A 187 -18.88 -4.38 -3.40
C PRO A 187 -18.39 -5.51 -2.49
N ILE A 188 -17.15 -5.46 -1.99
CA ILE A 188 -16.65 -6.44 -1.01
C ILE A 188 -17.44 -6.36 0.30
N ALA A 189 -17.73 -5.16 0.80
CA ALA A 189 -18.52 -4.95 2.01
C ALA A 189 -19.95 -5.49 1.83
N VAL A 190 -20.59 -5.21 0.69
CA VAL A 190 -21.93 -5.70 0.36
C VAL A 190 -21.95 -7.23 0.28
N ILE A 191 -21.03 -7.85 -0.48
CA ILE A 191 -20.94 -9.31 -0.60
C ILE A 191 -20.68 -9.94 0.77
N THR A 192 -19.80 -9.34 1.56
CA THR A 192 -19.49 -9.81 2.93
C THR A 192 -20.73 -9.74 3.81
N TYR A 193 -21.44 -8.62 3.84
CA TYR A 193 -22.68 -8.46 4.60
C TYR A 193 -23.74 -9.48 4.17
N LEU A 194 -23.95 -9.67 2.85
CA LEU A 194 -24.93 -10.62 2.34
C LEU A 194 -24.59 -12.07 2.70
N LYS A 195 -23.29 -12.41 2.73
CA LYS A 195 -22.79 -13.75 3.04
C LYS A 195 -22.81 -14.06 4.54
N THR A 196 -22.36 -13.14 5.38
CA THR A 196 -22.19 -13.36 6.82
C THR A 196 -23.40 -12.92 7.64
N ARG A 197 -24.23 -12.01 7.09
CA ARG A 197 -25.31 -11.31 7.80
C ARG A 197 -24.83 -10.61 9.08
N ASP A 198 -23.57 -10.22 9.11
CA ASP A 198 -22.97 -9.51 10.23
C ASP A 198 -23.36 -8.03 10.19
N ASN A 199 -24.24 -7.63 11.11
CA ASN A 199 -24.76 -6.26 11.20
C ASN A 199 -23.68 -5.20 11.41
N ARG A 200 -22.47 -5.56 11.85
CA ARG A 200 -21.35 -4.61 11.95
C ARG A 200 -20.89 -4.10 10.59
N ILE A 201 -21.12 -4.86 9.51
CA ILE A 201 -20.69 -4.50 8.16
C ILE A 201 -21.59 -3.42 7.58
N ALA A 202 -22.87 -3.38 7.96
CA ALA A 202 -23.82 -2.39 7.46
C ALA A 202 -23.36 -0.91 7.65
N PRO A 203 -22.96 -0.46 8.86
CA PRO A 203 -22.45 0.90 9.01
C PRO A 203 -21.13 1.13 8.24
N LEU A 204 -20.26 0.13 8.13
CA LEU A 204 -19.02 0.25 7.35
C LEU A 204 -19.31 0.37 5.84
N ALA A 205 -20.27 -0.39 5.33
CA ALA A 205 -20.74 -0.31 3.95
C ALA A 205 -21.39 1.04 3.66
N LEU A 206 -22.13 1.62 4.62
CA LEU A 206 -22.70 2.96 4.48
C LEU A 206 -21.63 4.05 4.43
N ILE A 207 -20.58 3.93 5.26
CA ILE A 207 -19.41 4.83 5.20
C ILE A 207 -18.74 4.73 3.82
N LEU A 208 -18.50 3.50 3.34
CA LEU A 208 -17.90 3.27 2.03
C LEU A 208 -18.77 3.82 0.90
N LEU A 209 -20.10 3.68 0.98
CA LEU A 209 -21.05 4.21 0.01
C LEU A 209 -21.01 5.74 -0.02
N GLY A 210 -21.11 6.39 1.13
CA GLY A 210 -21.05 7.85 1.23
C GLY A 210 -19.72 8.41 0.73
N ALA A 211 -18.60 7.79 1.12
CA ALA A 211 -17.29 8.16 0.64
C ALA A 211 -17.12 7.89 -0.87
N ALA A 212 -17.61 6.76 -1.39
CA ALA A 212 -17.57 6.47 -2.82
C ALA A 212 -18.34 7.52 -3.63
N PHE A 213 -19.50 7.97 -3.13
CA PHE A 213 -20.22 9.08 -3.74
C PHE A 213 -19.36 10.35 -3.77
N VAL A 214 -18.78 10.77 -2.63
CA VAL A 214 -17.91 11.95 -2.55
C VAL A 214 -16.71 11.83 -3.51
N GLN A 215 -15.99 10.71 -3.48
CA GLN A 215 -14.80 10.51 -4.32
C GLN A 215 -15.15 10.48 -5.82
N LEU A 216 -16.25 9.81 -6.20
CA LEU A 216 -16.72 9.80 -7.59
C LEU A 216 -17.12 11.21 -8.05
N THR A 217 -17.82 11.97 -7.21
CA THR A 217 -18.15 13.36 -7.51
C THR A 217 -16.89 14.20 -7.76
N CYS A 218 -15.86 14.06 -6.92
CA CYS A 218 -14.58 14.74 -7.15
C CYS A 218 -13.92 14.30 -8.47
N ILE A 219 -13.90 13.00 -8.77
CA ILE A 219 -13.28 12.45 -9.98
C ILE A 219 -13.97 13.02 -11.24
N PHE A 220 -15.31 13.10 -11.25
CA PHE A 220 -16.06 13.56 -12.41
C PHE A 220 -16.12 15.09 -12.55
N LEU A 221 -16.17 15.84 -11.45
CA LEU A 221 -16.33 17.30 -11.49
C LEU A 221 -15.00 18.06 -11.57
N ILE A 222 -13.98 17.61 -10.85
CA ILE A 222 -12.67 18.28 -10.79
C ILE A 222 -11.78 17.78 -11.95
N GLY A 223 -12.03 16.55 -12.40
CA GLY A 223 -11.25 15.91 -13.45
C GLY A 223 -9.85 15.51 -12.96
N ARG A 224 -9.18 14.70 -13.77
CA ARG A 224 -7.77 14.39 -13.60
C ARG A 224 -6.95 15.29 -14.52
N PRO A 225 -5.71 15.68 -14.13
CA PRO A 225 -4.80 16.33 -15.07
C PRO A 225 -4.70 15.54 -16.38
N ALA A 226 -4.51 16.23 -17.51
CA ALA A 226 -4.28 15.55 -18.79
C ALA A 226 -3.02 14.69 -18.69
N TYR A 227 -3.19 13.37 -18.72
CA TYR A 227 -2.09 12.41 -18.73
C TYR A 227 -1.85 11.89 -20.15
N ALA A 228 -0.64 11.40 -20.40
CA ALA A 228 -0.32 10.68 -21.63
C ALA A 228 -1.32 9.54 -21.89
N PRO A 229 -1.58 9.19 -23.17
CA PRO A 229 -2.54 8.15 -23.53
C PRO A 229 -2.21 6.80 -22.89
N LEU A 230 -3.18 5.88 -22.87
CA LEU A 230 -3.00 4.60 -22.18
C LEU A 230 -1.87 3.75 -22.78
N GLY A 231 -1.74 3.74 -24.12
CA GLY A 231 -0.74 2.91 -24.83
C GLY A 231 -0.98 1.42 -24.65
N ALA A 232 -2.25 0.99 -24.57
CA ALA A 232 -2.59 -0.40 -24.26
C ALA A 232 -2.35 -1.34 -25.45
N GLU A 233 -1.56 -2.39 -25.21
CA GLU A 233 -1.26 -3.44 -26.19
C GLU A 233 -1.26 -4.81 -25.51
N ILE A 234 -1.69 -5.86 -26.21
CA ILE A 234 -1.79 -7.23 -25.65
C ILE A 234 -0.42 -7.75 -25.17
N GLY A 235 0.66 -7.48 -25.93
CA GLY A 235 2.02 -7.85 -25.50
C GLY A 235 2.43 -7.14 -24.21
N LEU A 236 2.19 -5.83 -24.12
CA LEU A 236 2.46 -5.06 -22.91
C LEU A 236 1.64 -5.55 -21.72
N PHE A 237 0.37 -5.93 -21.90
CA PHE A 237 -0.43 -6.53 -20.83
C PHE A 237 0.27 -7.75 -20.22
N PHE A 238 0.73 -8.69 -21.04
CA PHE A 238 1.42 -9.86 -20.54
C PHE A 238 2.75 -9.49 -19.87
N ARG A 239 3.53 -8.57 -20.47
CA ARG A 239 4.81 -8.15 -19.88
C ARG A 239 4.66 -7.48 -18.52
N ILE A 240 3.66 -6.61 -18.38
CA ILE A 240 3.35 -5.87 -17.14
C ILE A 240 2.81 -6.84 -16.09
N VAL A 241 1.74 -7.56 -16.39
CA VAL A 241 1.10 -8.46 -15.40
C VAL A 241 2.01 -9.64 -15.07
N GLY A 242 2.64 -10.25 -16.07
CA GLY A 242 3.59 -11.33 -15.84
C GLY A 242 4.78 -10.89 -15.01
N GLY A 243 5.29 -9.68 -15.28
CA GLY A 243 6.44 -9.09 -14.58
C GLY A 243 6.07 -8.69 -13.16
N HIS A 244 5.26 -7.64 -13.02
CA HIS A 244 5.02 -7.01 -11.73
C HIS A 244 4.12 -7.79 -10.78
N LEU A 245 3.17 -8.58 -11.28
CA LEU A 245 2.28 -9.34 -10.39
C LEU A 245 2.88 -10.69 -9.99
N PHE A 246 3.43 -11.44 -10.96
CA PHE A 246 3.78 -12.84 -10.73
C PHE A 246 5.29 -13.08 -10.63
N PHE A 247 6.09 -12.49 -11.52
CA PHE A 247 7.54 -12.68 -11.51
C PHE A 247 8.18 -11.94 -10.34
N ASP A 248 7.89 -10.65 -10.18
CA ASP A 248 8.38 -9.80 -9.08
C ASP A 248 8.00 -10.37 -7.71
N ALA A 249 6.80 -10.95 -7.58
CA ALA A 249 6.36 -11.61 -6.35
C ALA A 249 7.30 -12.74 -5.88
N ILE A 250 8.03 -13.37 -6.80
CA ILE A 250 8.91 -14.52 -6.52
C ILE A 250 10.38 -14.08 -6.57
N PHE A 251 10.76 -13.31 -7.59
CA PHE A 251 12.16 -13.04 -7.89
C PHE A 251 12.57 -11.60 -7.61
N GLY A 252 11.66 -10.68 -7.33
CA GLY A 252 11.97 -9.29 -7.05
C GLY A 252 12.30 -8.44 -8.29
N ASP A 253 12.18 -7.13 -8.11
CA ASP A 253 12.23 -6.12 -9.16
C ASP A 253 13.62 -6.02 -9.81
N ARG A 254 14.69 -6.22 -9.04
CA ARG A 254 16.07 -6.24 -9.55
C ARG A 254 16.31 -7.38 -10.52
N ASN A 255 15.73 -8.55 -10.25
CA ASN A 255 15.88 -9.69 -11.15
C ASN A 255 14.97 -9.54 -12.36
N TYR A 256 13.81 -8.94 -12.22
CA TYR A 256 12.97 -8.57 -13.36
C TYR A 256 13.65 -7.57 -14.29
N GLY A 257 14.29 -6.55 -13.73
CA GLY A 257 15.17 -5.62 -14.45
C GLY A 257 16.25 -6.31 -15.26
N ARG A 258 16.94 -7.29 -14.66
CA ARG A 258 17.94 -8.13 -15.35
C ARG A 258 17.33 -8.90 -16.51
N MET A 259 16.17 -9.54 -16.30
CA MET A 259 15.45 -10.27 -17.36
C MET A 259 15.11 -9.38 -18.55
N ILE A 260 14.70 -8.13 -18.30
CA ILE A 260 14.46 -7.13 -19.35
C ILE A 260 15.78 -6.75 -20.03
N SER A 261 16.82 -6.40 -19.26
CA SER A 261 18.10 -5.92 -19.81
C SER A 261 18.83 -6.95 -20.68
N TYR A 262 18.68 -8.24 -20.36
CA TYR A 262 19.26 -9.34 -21.14
C TYR A 262 18.38 -9.77 -22.32
N GLY A 263 17.20 -9.15 -22.50
CA GLY A 263 16.25 -9.50 -23.56
C GLY A 263 15.54 -10.84 -23.35
N TRP A 264 15.61 -11.42 -22.15
CA TRP A 264 14.96 -12.69 -21.83
C TRP A 264 13.47 -12.51 -21.56
N TRP A 265 13.05 -11.34 -21.08
CA TRP A 265 11.64 -11.01 -20.85
C TRP A 265 10.93 -10.64 -22.16
N ASN A 266 10.25 -11.61 -22.76
CA ASN A 266 9.46 -11.44 -23.98
C ASN A 266 7.99 -11.85 -23.79
N ASP A 267 7.15 -11.59 -24.79
CA ASP A 267 5.69 -11.82 -24.72
C ASP A 267 5.32 -13.27 -24.41
N ILE A 268 6.06 -14.24 -24.95
CA ILE A 268 5.79 -15.67 -24.75
C ILE A 268 6.07 -16.06 -23.31
N LEU A 269 7.26 -15.72 -22.79
CA LEU A 269 7.61 -16.00 -21.41
C LEU A 269 6.64 -15.31 -20.44
N ALA A 270 6.33 -14.03 -20.71
CA ALA A 270 5.40 -13.27 -19.90
C ALA A 270 4.00 -13.90 -19.89
N ALA A 271 3.49 -14.36 -21.03
CA ALA A 271 2.21 -15.05 -21.13
C ALA A 271 2.21 -16.39 -20.36
N ILE A 272 3.30 -17.17 -20.41
CA ILE A 272 3.45 -18.40 -19.62
C ILE A 272 3.40 -18.10 -18.12
N VAL A 273 4.11 -17.05 -17.68
CA VAL A 273 4.13 -16.63 -16.27
C VAL A 273 2.74 -16.17 -15.82
N VAL A 274 2.02 -15.38 -16.63
CA VAL A 274 0.64 -14.98 -16.37
C VAL A 274 -0.27 -16.21 -16.26
N ALA A 275 -0.18 -17.15 -17.21
CA ALA A 275 -0.99 -18.36 -17.20
C ALA A 275 -0.74 -19.19 -15.92
N ALA A 276 0.54 -19.39 -15.54
CA ALA A 276 0.90 -20.11 -14.32
C ALA A 276 0.36 -19.42 -13.05
N GLY A 277 0.53 -18.09 -12.96
CA GLY A 277 0.06 -17.29 -11.84
C GLY A 277 -1.46 -17.28 -11.70
N LEU A 278 -2.18 -17.15 -12.81
CA LEU A 278 -3.65 -17.23 -12.85
C LEU A 278 -4.15 -18.63 -12.51
N MET A 279 -3.51 -19.69 -13.00
CA MET A 279 -3.87 -21.06 -12.64
C MET A 279 -3.71 -21.31 -11.14
N ALA A 280 -2.61 -20.86 -10.53
CA ALA A 280 -2.39 -20.97 -9.09
C ALA A 280 -3.44 -20.17 -8.30
N SER A 281 -3.73 -18.94 -8.73
CA SER A 281 -4.74 -18.07 -8.10
C SER A 281 -6.15 -18.65 -8.23
N ALA A 282 -6.50 -19.22 -9.38
CA ALA A 282 -7.78 -19.88 -9.62
C ALA A 282 -7.92 -21.16 -8.79
N TYR A 283 -6.86 -21.98 -8.72
CA TYR A 283 -6.82 -23.15 -7.87
C TYR A 283 -7.02 -22.78 -6.39
N ALA A 284 -6.31 -21.75 -5.91
CA ALA A 284 -6.53 -21.20 -4.57
C ALA A 284 -7.97 -20.71 -4.41
N PHE A 285 -8.52 -19.93 -5.35
CA PHE A 285 -9.88 -19.41 -5.27
C PHE A 285 -10.94 -20.50 -5.06
N VAL A 286 -10.86 -21.59 -5.83
CA VAL A 286 -11.80 -22.72 -5.72
C VAL A 286 -11.72 -23.38 -4.34
N ARG A 287 -10.51 -23.50 -3.78
CA ARG A 287 -10.22 -24.22 -2.53
C ARG A 287 -10.28 -23.36 -1.27
N ALA A 288 -10.16 -22.04 -1.44
CA ALA A 288 -10.00 -21.08 -0.37
C ALA A 288 -11.29 -20.87 0.43
N LYS A 289 -11.10 -20.41 1.67
CA LYS A 289 -12.17 -19.80 2.47
C LYS A 289 -12.65 -18.49 1.83
N PHE A 290 -13.83 -18.05 2.28
CA PHE A 290 -14.47 -16.83 1.79
C PHE A 290 -13.54 -15.60 1.84
N GLU A 291 -12.77 -15.46 2.92
CA GLU A 291 -11.89 -14.31 3.15
C GLU A 291 -10.80 -14.17 2.08
N LEU A 292 -10.13 -15.27 1.73
CA LEU A 292 -9.10 -15.28 0.69
C LEU A 292 -9.71 -15.13 -0.72
N ARG A 293 -10.93 -15.67 -0.95
CA ARG A 293 -11.66 -15.39 -2.20
C ARG A 293 -11.94 -13.90 -2.36
N MET A 294 -12.38 -13.22 -1.29
CA MET A 294 -12.60 -11.78 -1.32
C MET A 294 -11.30 -10.99 -1.50
N LEU A 295 -10.18 -11.47 -0.96
CA LEU A 295 -8.87 -10.85 -1.18
C LEU A 295 -8.45 -10.94 -2.65
N LEU A 296 -8.68 -12.10 -3.28
CA LEU A 296 -8.43 -12.30 -4.72
C LEU A 296 -9.35 -11.43 -5.59
N VAL A 297 -10.62 -11.29 -5.25
CA VAL A 297 -11.55 -10.38 -5.95
C VAL A 297 -11.10 -8.93 -5.79
N PHE A 298 -10.72 -8.51 -4.58
CA PHE A 298 -10.21 -7.17 -4.32
C PHE A 298 -8.92 -6.89 -5.09
N ALA A 299 -7.97 -7.82 -5.08
CA ALA A 299 -6.74 -7.74 -5.86
C ALA A 299 -7.02 -7.64 -7.37
N ALA A 300 -7.94 -8.45 -7.91
CA ALA A 300 -8.33 -8.38 -9.31
C ALA A 300 -8.91 -6.99 -9.67
N MET A 301 -9.80 -6.45 -8.82
CA MET A 301 -10.32 -5.09 -9.02
C MET A 301 -9.23 -4.02 -8.97
N VAL A 302 -8.25 -4.15 -8.07
CA VAL A 302 -7.09 -3.24 -8.00
C VAL A 302 -6.24 -3.32 -9.27
N VAL A 303 -5.92 -4.52 -9.76
CA VAL A 303 -5.19 -4.72 -11.02
C VAL A 303 -5.97 -4.12 -12.19
N THR A 304 -7.27 -4.38 -12.29
CA THR A 304 -8.12 -3.82 -13.33
C THR A 304 -8.14 -2.29 -13.28
N ALA A 305 -8.31 -1.70 -12.10
CA ALA A 305 -8.28 -0.24 -11.95
C ALA A 305 -6.92 0.36 -12.32
N ALA A 306 -5.83 -0.28 -11.91
CA ALA A 306 -4.46 0.11 -12.24
C ALA A 306 -4.18 0.04 -13.74
N LEU A 307 -4.73 -0.94 -14.46
CA LEU A 307 -4.56 -1.07 -15.91
C LEU A 307 -5.47 -0.15 -16.72
N ILE A 308 -6.66 0.20 -16.21
CA ILE A 308 -7.61 1.10 -16.90
C ILE A 308 -7.19 2.57 -16.79
N SER A 309 -6.77 3.01 -15.59
CA SER A 309 -6.45 4.41 -15.34
C SER A 309 -5.24 4.60 -14.42
N PRO A 310 -4.05 4.13 -14.85
CA PRO A 310 -2.80 4.42 -14.17
C PRO A 310 -2.40 5.89 -14.28
N VAL A 311 -1.61 6.35 -13.30
CA VAL A 311 -1.06 7.71 -13.24
C VAL A 311 0.44 7.62 -13.05
N ILE A 312 1.20 7.29 -14.09
CA ILE A 312 2.64 7.01 -13.97
C ILE A 312 3.47 8.12 -14.63
N SER A 313 3.12 8.51 -15.85
CA SER A 313 3.89 9.50 -16.61
C SER A 313 2.99 10.57 -17.22
N ARG A 314 3.55 11.77 -17.42
CA ARG A 314 2.88 12.85 -18.15
C ARG A 314 3.20 12.82 -19.65
N ASP A 315 4.35 12.25 -20.02
CA ASP A 315 4.91 12.39 -21.36
C ASP A 315 4.96 11.07 -22.14
N VAL A 316 4.96 9.94 -21.42
CA VAL A 316 5.07 8.60 -22.01
C VAL A 316 3.74 7.86 -21.84
N PRO A 317 3.26 7.12 -22.86
CA PRO A 317 2.04 6.33 -22.72
C PRO A 317 2.06 5.44 -21.48
N GLN A 318 0.94 5.36 -20.76
CA GLN A 318 0.97 4.86 -19.39
C GLN A 318 1.46 3.41 -19.26
N TRP A 319 1.02 2.50 -20.14
CA TRP A 319 1.47 1.11 -20.12
C TRP A 319 2.94 0.98 -20.52
N VAL A 320 3.43 1.85 -21.41
CA VAL A 320 4.85 1.91 -21.77
C VAL A 320 5.68 2.40 -20.58
N ALA A 321 5.17 3.36 -19.80
CA ALA A 321 5.82 3.83 -18.58
C ALA A 321 5.69 2.83 -17.40
N MET A 322 4.66 1.98 -17.42
CA MET A 322 4.42 0.96 -16.41
C MET A 322 5.29 -0.28 -16.60
N TRP A 323 5.64 -0.63 -17.84
CA TRP A 323 6.36 -1.86 -18.15
C TRP A 323 7.81 -1.96 -17.59
N PRO A 324 8.65 -0.90 -17.63
CA PRO A 324 10.00 -0.96 -17.10
C PRO A 324 10.05 -1.35 -15.62
N GLU A 325 11.23 -1.79 -15.17
CA GLU A 325 11.46 -2.09 -13.75
C GLU A 325 11.00 -0.91 -12.89
N THR A 326 10.42 -1.20 -11.72
CA THR A 326 9.87 -0.21 -10.78
C THR A 326 8.65 0.61 -11.25
N GLY A 327 8.20 0.45 -12.50
CA GLY A 327 7.09 1.18 -13.10
C GLY A 327 5.77 1.03 -12.34
N GLY A 328 5.37 2.07 -11.61
CA GLY A 328 4.12 2.08 -10.86
C GLY A 328 4.02 0.97 -9.81
N SER A 329 5.15 0.60 -9.18
CA SER A 329 5.22 -0.52 -8.22
C SER A 329 4.15 -0.50 -7.12
N ARG A 330 3.70 0.71 -6.74
CA ARG A 330 2.58 0.90 -5.80
C ARG A 330 1.27 0.20 -6.17
N TYR A 331 0.99 -0.01 -7.45
CA TYR A 331 -0.22 -0.69 -7.92
C TYR A 331 -0.25 -2.19 -7.58
N TRP A 332 0.92 -2.79 -7.34
CA TRP A 332 1.09 -4.24 -7.25
C TRP A 332 1.18 -4.77 -5.83
N MET A 333 1.28 -3.90 -4.82
CA MET A 333 1.41 -4.33 -3.42
C MET A 333 0.27 -5.24 -2.93
N ILE A 334 -0.99 -4.84 -3.12
CA ILE A 334 -2.16 -5.66 -2.73
C ILE A 334 -2.26 -6.92 -3.60
N PRO A 335 -2.13 -6.84 -4.94
CA PRO A 335 -2.11 -8.02 -5.80
C PRO A 335 -1.02 -9.05 -5.48
N ILE A 336 0.22 -8.63 -5.27
CA ILE A 336 1.34 -9.51 -4.88
C ILE A 336 1.04 -10.16 -3.54
N PHE A 337 0.56 -9.39 -2.55
CA PHE A 337 0.17 -9.95 -1.25
C PHE A 337 -0.93 -11.01 -1.39
N ALA A 338 -1.95 -10.75 -2.21
CA ALA A 338 -3.03 -11.70 -2.48
C ALA A 338 -2.55 -12.97 -3.18
N PHE A 339 -1.62 -12.84 -4.14
CA PHE A 339 -0.99 -13.97 -4.81
C PHE A 339 -0.17 -14.81 -3.82
N LEU A 340 0.72 -14.21 -3.03
CA LEU A 340 1.53 -14.94 -2.05
C LEU A 340 0.67 -15.55 -0.92
N ALA A 341 -0.42 -14.89 -0.51
CA ALA A 341 -1.40 -15.47 0.41
C ALA A 341 -2.12 -16.69 -0.20
N SER A 342 -2.35 -16.67 -1.51
CA SER A 342 -2.92 -17.80 -2.26
C SER A 342 -1.94 -18.98 -2.31
N ILE A 343 -0.67 -18.73 -2.63
CA ILE A 343 0.38 -19.74 -2.59
C ILE A 343 0.53 -20.31 -1.17
N PHE A 344 0.51 -19.46 -0.14
CA PHE A 344 0.52 -19.89 1.26
C PHE A 344 -0.66 -20.81 1.58
N SER A 345 -1.88 -20.45 1.16
CA SER A 345 -3.07 -21.28 1.37
C SER A 345 -2.94 -22.66 0.72
N ILE A 346 -2.35 -22.74 -0.48
CA ILE A 346 -2.10 -24.02 -1.16
C ILE A 346 -1.02 -24.83 -0.43
N ALA A 347 0.03 -24.17 0.06
CA ALA A 347 1.14 -24.83 0.77
C ALA A 347 0.73 -25.46 2.10
N VAL A 348 -0.31 -24.93 2.76
CA VAL A 348 -0.86 -25.47 4.02
C VAL A 348 -2.00 -26.46 3.82
N ASP A 349 -2.61 -26.52 2.63
CA ASP A 349 -3.63 -27.51 2.29
C ASP A 349 -3.01 -28.91 2.20
N ARG A 350 -3.52 -29.84 3.03
CA ARG A 350 -2.98 -31.21 3.13
C ARG A 350 -3.66 -32.20 2.21
N GLU A 351 -4.76 -31.84 1.54
CA GLU A 351 -5.54 -32.77 0.73
C GLU A 351 -4.78 -33.19 -0.55
N ASN A 352 -4.12 -32.27 -1.23
CA ASN A 352 -3.43 -32.53 -2.50
C ASN A 352 -1.92 -32.32 -2.43
N LYS A 353 -1.14 -33.41 -2.52
CA LYS A 353 0.33 -33.37 -2.33
C LYS A 353 1.08 -32.60 -3.41
N LEU A 354 0.67 -32.70 -4.69
CA LEU A 354 1.40 -32.08 -5.80
C LEU A 354 1.28 -30.54 -5.81
N PRO A 355 0.07 -29.94 -5.82
CA PRO A 355 -0.10 -28.48 -5.69
C PRO A 355 0.58 -27.92 -4.44
N ARG A 356 0.47 -28.65 -3.31
CA ARG A 356 1.15 -28.29 -2.07
C ARG A 356 2.67 -28.21 -2.23
N ARG A 357 3.30 -29.23 -2.82
CA ARG A 357 4.77 -29.24 -3.04
C ARG A 357 5.21 -28.11 -3.97
N ALA A 358 4.46 -27.88 -5.04
CA ALA A 358 4.71 -26.76 -5.95
C ALA A 358 4.60 -25.41 -5.21
N ALA A 359 3.54 -25.20 -4.41
CA ALA A 359 3.37 -23.98 -3.64
C ALA A 359 4.47 -23.77 -2.59
N VAL A 360 4.90 -24.84 -1.89
CA VAL A 360 6.06 -24.76 -0.98
C VAL A 360 7.32 -24.34 -1.73
N LEU A 361 7.57 -24.91 -2.91
CA LEU A 361 8.70 -24.50 -3.75
C LEU A 361 8.59 -23.02 -4.15
N VAL A 362 7.41 -22.55 -4.56
CA VAL A 362 7.20 -21.13 -4.90
C VAL A 362 7.47 -20.21 -3.71
N LEU A 363 7.04 -20.56 -2.49
CA LEU A 363 7.35 -19.76 -1.28
C LEU A 363 8.83 -19.80 -0.92
N LEU A 364 9.52 -20.92 -1.17
CA LEU A 364 10.97 -20.99 -0.98
C LEU A 364 11.68 -20.10 -2.02
N LEU A 365 11.25 -20.15 -3.28
CA LEU A 365 11.77 -19.29 -4.33
C LEU A 365 11.47 -17.81 -4.08
N SER A 366 10.33 -17.47 -3.47
CA SER A 366 10.01 -16.08 -3.13
C SER A 366 11.00 -15.45 -2.15
N SER A 367 11.74 -16.26 -1.39
CA SER A 367 12.85 -15.76 -0.56
C SER A 367 13.96 -15.11 -1.39
N ILE A 368 14.13 -15.50 -2.67
CA ILE A 368 15.07 -14.85 -3.60
C ILE A 368 14.67 -13.40 -3.78
N GLY A 369 13.41 -13.12 -4.16
CA GLY A 369 12.91 -11.76 -4.32
C GLY A 369 12.97 -10.94 -3.03
N VAL A 370 12.60 -11.55 -1.90
CA VAL A 370 12.71 -10.91 -0.57
C VAL A 370 14.15 -10.50 -0.28
N ILE A 371 15.13 -11.36 -0.54
CA ILE A 371 16.55 -11.08 -0.28
C ILE A 371 17.10 -10.05 -1.26
N THR A 372 16.77 -10.18 -2.56
CA THR A 372 17.29 -9.26 -3.58
C THR A 372 16.77 -7.86 -3.41
N ASP A 373 15.51 -7.71 -2.99
CA ASP A 373 14.85 -6.42 -2.88
C ASP A 373 14.85 -5.88 -1.44
N TRP A 374 15.40 -6.62 -0.48
CA TRP A 374 15.35 -6.26 0.95
C TRP A 374 15.78 -4.81 1.20
N SER A 375 16.91 -4.41 0.62
CA SER A 375 17.42 -3.04 0.72
C SER A 375 16.84 -2.17 -0.39
N HIS A 376 15.87 -1.31 -0.05
CA HIS A 376 15.28 -0.37 -0.99
C HIS A 376 16.29 0.72 -1.40
N PRO A 377 16.12 1.36 -2.57
CA PRO A 377 16.88 2.56 -2.92
C PRO A 377 16.71 3.62 -1.82
N LYS A 378 17.82 4.22 -1.38
CA LYS A 378 17.81 5.32 -0.42
C LYS A 378 17.18 6.55 -1.03
N PHE A 379 16.54 7.38 -0.22
CA PHE A 379 16.25 8.76 -0.63
C PHE A 379 17.56 9.47 -0.96
N ALA A 380 17.56 10.24 -2.04
CA ALA A 380 18.65 11.16 -2.32
C ALA A 380 18.74 12.18 -1.18
N ASP A 381 19.95 12.39 -0.67
CA ASP A 381 20.21 13.41 0.33
C ASP A 381 20.27 14.77 -0.37
N LEU A 382 19.19 15.54 -0.24
CA LEU A 382 19.02 16.84 -0.89
C LEU A 382 19.32 18.00 0.07
N ASP A 383 20.09 17.75 1.15
CA ASP A 383 20.42 18.75 2.18
C ASP A 383 19.16 19.44 2.75
N PHE A 384 18.13 18.66 3.05
CA PHE A 384 16.86 19.22 3.52
C PHE A 384 17.03 20.07 4.79
N GLN A 385 17.96 19.70 5.68
CA GLN A 385 18.30 20.50 6.87
C GLN A 385 18.83 21.88 6.51
N GLY A 386 19.79 21.97 5.57
CA GLY A 386 20.30 23.26 5.09
C GLY A 386 19.24 24.09 4.37
N HIS A 387 18.32 23.45 3.64
CA HIS A 387 17.16 24.13 3.06
C HIS A 387 16.17 24.63 4.12
N ALA A 388 15.93 23.87 5.18
CA ALA A 388 15.07 24.30 6.29
C ALA A 388 15.66 25.51 7.02
N LEU A 389 16.97 25.52 7.28
CA LEU A 389 17.65 26.68 7.88
C LEU A 389 17.57 27.93 6.98
N ARG A 390 17.77 27.77 5.67
CA ARG A 390 17.61 28.86 4.70
C ARG A 390 16.18 29.40 4.68
N PHE A 391 15.19 28.52 4.75
CA PHE A 391 13.79 28.93 4.85
C PHE A 391 13.48 29.66 6.15
N GLU A 392 14.05 29.24 7.28
CA GLU A 392 13.85 29.93 8.55
C GLU A 392 14.48 31.33 8.57
N ALA A 393 15.59 31.51 7.87
CA ALA A 393 16.27 32.79 7.71
C ALA A 393 15.68 33.71 6.62
N ALA A 394 14.73 33.21 5.83
CA ALA A 394 14.10 33.97 4.74
C ALA A 394 13.25 35.13 5.28
N SER A 395 13.12 36.19 4.48
CA SER A 395 12.27 37.34 4.83
C SER A 395 10.79 37.01 4.68
N ALA A 396 9.92 37.61 5.49
CA ALA A 396 8.47 37.44 5.31
C ALA A 396 8.03 37.83 3.88
N GLY A 397 7.23 36.99 3.25
CA GLY A 397 6.82 37.10 1.84
C GLY A 397 7.79 36.48 0.83
N GLU A 398 8.99 36.06 1.24
CA GLU A 398 9.96 35.42 0.36
C GLU A 398 9.53 33.99 0.00
N SER A 399 9.62 33.66 -1.29
CA SER A 399 9.32 32.33 -1.82
C SER A 399 10.59 31.49 -1.90
N VAL A 400 10.63 30.37 -1.19
CA VAL A 400 11.77 29.45 -1.13
C VAL A 400 11.40 28.15 -1.83
N ILE A 401 12.23 27.76 -2.81
CA ILE A 401 12.11 26.50 -3.54
C ILE A 401 13.08 25.48 -2.93
N ILE A 402 12.54 24.32 -2.57
CA ILE A 402 13.27 23.25 -1.88
C ILE A 402 13.16 21.98 -2.75
N PRO A 403 14.29 21.42 -3.21
CA PRO A 403 14.29 20.16 -3.94
C PRO A 403 13.87 19.01 -3.01
N ILE A 404 13.05 18.10 -3.52
CA ILE A 404 12.56 16.92 -2.81
C ILE A 404 12.63 15.68 -3.70
N ASN A 405 12.65 14.49 -3.10
CA ASN A 405 12.70 13.23 -3.85
C ASN A 405 11.39 13.00 -4.63
N PRO A 406 11.39 12.24 -5.74
CA PRO A 406 12.56 11.68 -6.42
C PRO A 406 13.28 12.67 -7.35
N ASN A 407 12.60 13.74 -7.81
CA ASN A 407 13.12 14.84 -8.64
C ASN A 407 12.03 15.94 -8.70
N TRP A 408 11.49 16.28 -7.54
CA TRP A 408 10.37 17.20 -7.37
C TRP A 408 10.82 18.44 -6.61
N GLU A 409 9.97 19.45 -6.58
CA GLU A 409 10.24 20.68 -5.85
C GLU A 409 9.04 21.05 -5.00
N MET A 410 9.33 21.60 -3.82
CA MET A 410 8.37 22.15 -2.87
C MET A 410 8.60 23.66 -2.77
N THR A 411 7.52 24.44 -2.87
CA THR A 411 7.59 25.90 -2.75
C THR A 411 6.86 26.36 -1.50
N LEU A 412 7.55 27.11 -0.64
CA LEU A 412 7.00 27.69 0.59
C LEU A 412 7.15 29.22 0.56
N VAL A 413 6.13 29.94 1.02
CA VAL A 413 6.16 31.39 1.17
C VAL A 413 6.28 31.74 2.64
N LYS A 414 7.42 32.32 3.06
CA LYS A 414 7.66 32.68 4.47
C LYS A 414 6.56 33.63 4.95
N LYS A 415 5.98 33.35 6.12
CA LYS A 415 4.87 34.10 6.69
C LYS A 415 5.35 35.15 7.68
#